data_AF-A0AAN8C6E5-F1
#
_entry.id   AF-A0AAN8C6E5-F1
#
_cell.length_a   1.000
_cell.length_b   1.000
_cell.length_c   1.000
_cell.angle_alpha   90.00
_cell.angle_beta   90.00
_cell.angle_gamma   90.00
#
_symmetry.space_group_name_H-M   'P 1'
#
loop_
_entity.id
_entity.type
_entity.pdbx_description
1 polymer ?
#
loop_
_entity_poly.entity_id
_entity_poly.type
_entity_poly.pdbx_seq_one_letter_code
_entity_poly.pdbx_strand_id
1 'polypeptide(L)'
;MEAHLSCTLALLLLGCSFIHTVNGKFPHCQFYWEMQRAKKECETLLQQHTAASTGCVGEWDNVSCWQSADFNEVKTLPCPSPILRLFGKKR
;
A
#
# COMPACT_ATOMS: atom_id res chain seq x y z
N MET A 1 -45.53 -27.01 6.62
CA MET A 1 -44.66 -26.27 5.68
C MET A 1 -43.93 -25.13 6.37
N GLU A 2 -44.63 -24.31 7.17
CA GLU A 2 -44.05 -23.19 7.96
C GLU A 2 -42.81 -23.55 8.82
N ALA A 3 -42.89 -24.64 9.59
CA ALA A 3 -41.78 -25.06 10.47
C ALA A 3 -40.53 -25.52 9.70
N HIS A 4 -40.72 -26.11 8.52
CA HIS A 4 -39.63 -26.58 7.67
C HIS A 4 -38.88 -25.39 7.06
N LEU A 5 -39.63 -24.38 6.60
CA LEU A 5 -39.11 -23.14 6.02
C LEU A 5 -38.30 -22.34 7.07
N SER A 6 -38.84 -22.24 8.29
CA SER A 6 -38.18 -21.58 9.42
C SER A 6 -36.85 -22.23 9.81
N CYS A 7 -36.81 -23.57 9.84
CA CYS A 7 -35.61 -24.32 10.20
C CYS A 7 -34.50 -24.19 9.13
N THR A 8 -34.86 -24.27 7.84
CA THR A 8 -33.90 -24.02 6.75
C THR A 8 -33.35 -22.59 6.75
N LEU A 9 -34.19 -21.60 7.05
CA LEU A 9 -33.75 -20.21 7.11
C LEU A 9 -32.76 -19.99 8.27
N ALA A 10 -33.03 -20.58 9.44
CA ALA A 10 -32.13 -20.52 10.59
C ALA A 10 -30.77 -21.18 10.30
N LEU A 11 -30.77 -22.34 9.64
CA LEU A 11 -29.54 -23.05 9.22
C LEU A 11 -28.71 -22.24 8.22
N LEU A 12 -29.34 -21.56 7.26
CA LEU A 12 -28.65 -20.71 6.29
C LEU A 12 -28.03 -19.47 6.95
N LEU A 13 -28.75 -18.82 7.87
CA LEU A 13 -28.25 -17.65 8.58
C LEU A 13 -27.07 -18.01 9.52
N LEU A 14 -27.18 -19.13 10.24
CA LEU A 14 -26.09 -19.65 11.07
C LEU A 14 -24.88 -20.01 10.22
N GLY A 15 -25.07 -20.70 9.08
CA GLY A 15 -23.99 -21.05 8.15
C GLY A 15 -23.25 -19.84 7.57
N CYS A 16 -23.97 -18.78 7.18
CA CYS A 16 -23.38 -17.54 6.66
C CYS A 16 -22.55 -16.78 7.70
N SER A 17 -22.86 -16.95 9.00
CA SER A 17 -22.15 -16.30 10.11
C SER A 17 -20.73 -16.86 10.32
N PHE A 18 -20.48 -18.09 9.88
CA PHE A 18 -19.18 -18.77 10.00
C PHE A 18 -18.27 -18.60 8.77
N ILE A 19 -18.71 -17.87 7.74
CA ILE A 19 -17.85 -17.55 6.60
C ILE A 19 -16.91 -16.42 7.03
N HIS A 20 -15.77 -16.80 7.61
CA HIS A 20 -14.67 -15.87 7.88
C HIS A 20 -14.22 -15.26 6.55
N THR A 21 -14.47 -13.97 6.34
CA THR A 21 -13.94 -13.24 5.19
C THR A 21 -12.43 -13.16 5.31
N VAL A 22 -11.73 -14.06 4.62
CA VAL A 22 -10.27 -14.00 4.51
C VAL A 22 -9.89 -12.86 3.57
N ASN A 23 -9.38 -11.76 4.11
CA ASN A 23 -8.76 -10.70 3.32
C ASN A 23 -7.32 -11.08 2.95
N GLY A 24 -7.18 -12.20 2.24
CA GLY A 24 -5.89 -12.68 1.75
C GLY A 24 -5.49 -11.91 0.50
N LYS A 25 -4.58 -10.95 0.62
CA LYS A 25 -3.90 -10.37 -0.54
C LYS A 25 -2.61 -11.14 -0.78
N PHE A 26 -2.40 -11.61 -2.00
CA PHE A 26 -1.13 -12.24 -2.36
C PHE A 26 0.03 -11.25 -2.10
N PRO A 27 1.08 -11.62 -1.33
CA PRO A 27 2.11 -10.67 -0.90
C PRO A 27 2.75 -9.88 -2.03
N HIS A 28 2.96 -10.53 -3.18
CA HIS A 28 3.50 -9.86 -4.38
C HIS A 28 2.52 -8.84 -4.98
N CYS A 29 1.23 -9.16 -5.03
CA CYS A 29 0.21 -8.22 -5.49
C CYS A 29 0.08 -7.03 -4.53
N GLN A 30 0.13 -7.28 -3.22
CA GLN A 30 0.13 -6.22 -2.21
C GLN A 30 1.37 -5.33 -2.35
N PHE A 31 2.56 -5.91 -2.52
CA PHE A 31 3.79 -5.16 -2.75
C PHE A 31 3.68 -4.29 -4.00
N TYR A 32 3.29 -4.86 -5.13
CA TYR A 32 3.13 -4.14 -6.38
C TYR A 32 2.14 -2.98 -6.23
N TRP A 33 0.98 -3.24 -5.62
CA TRP A 33 -0.03 -2.22 -5.38
C TRP A 33 0.50 -1.06 -4.53
N GLU A 34 1.23 -1.34 -3.45
CA GLU A 34 1.78 -0.30 -2.59
C GLU A 34 2.89 0.51 -3.27
N MET A 35 3.74 -0.12 -4.08
CA MET A 35 4.75 0.59 -4.88
C MET A 35 4.11 1.52 -5.92
N GLN A 36 3.08 1.05 -6.63
CA GLN A 36 2.35 1.87 -7.61
C GLN A 36 1.62 3.04 -6.95
N ARG A 37 1.01 2.80 -5.78
CA ARG A 37 0.40 3.86 -4.98
C ARG A 37 1.42 4.92 -4.58
N ALA A 38 2.57 4.50 -4.02
CA ALA A 38 3.63 5.40 -3.58
C ALA A 38 4.19 6.24 -4.74
N LYS A 39 4.39 5.64 -5.91
CA LYS A 39 4.79 6.37 -7.13
C LYS A 39 3.79 7.47 -7.48
N LYS A 40 2.49 7.15 -7.51
CA LYS A 40 1.44 8.12 -7.84
C LYS A 40 1.35 9.28 -6.83
N GLU A 41 1.51 8.96 -5.54
CA GLU A 41 1.58 9.96 -4.48
C GLU A 41 2.80 10.87 -4.67
N CYS A 42 3.96 10.31 -5.05
CA CYS A 42 5.15 11.08 -5.37
C CYS A 42 4.94 12.02 -6.56
N GLU A 43 4.38 11.52 -7.66
CA GLU A 43 4.07 12.34 -8.85
C GLU A 43 3.16 13.52 -8.50
N THR A 44 2.16 13.29 -7.65
CA THR A 44 1.27 14.34 -7.17
C THR A 44 2.03 15.37 -6.32
N LEU A 45 2.91 14.92 -5.43
CA LEU A 45 3.73 15.79 -4.58
C LEU A 45 4.70 16.64 -5.41
N LEU A 46 5.37 16.06 -6.40
CA LEU A 46 6.33 16.77 -7.26
C LEU A 46 5.65 17.83 -8.15
N GLN A 47 4.41 17.57 -8.58
CA GLN A 47 3.59 18.54 -9.30
C GLN A 47 3.20 19.74 -8.41
N GLN A 48 2.93 19.50 -7.14
CA GLN A 48 2.57 20.56 -6.18
C GLN A 48 3.79 21.35 -5.71
N HIS A 49 4.95 20.70 -5.60
CA HIS A 49 6.18 21.24 -5.03
C HIS A 49 7.26 21.46 -6.09
N THR A 50 6.91 22.08 -7.23
CA THR A 50 7.88 22.53 -8.24
C THR A 50 8.61 23.80 -7.78
N ALA A 51 9.22 23.76 -6.59
CA ALA A 51 10.09 24.84 -6.16
C ALA A 51 11.37 24.81 -7.02
N ALA A 52 11.79 25.99 -7.51
CA ALA A 52 13.06 26.12 -8.19
C ALA A 52 14.18 25.80 -7.19
N SER A 53 14.78 24.61 -7.33
CA SER A 53 15.97 24.22 -6.57
C SER A 53 17.20 24.61 -7.35
N THR A 54 18.26 25.01 -6.66
CA THR A 54 19.55 25.27 -7.31
C THR A 54 20.31 23.98 -7.62
N GLY A 55 19.90 22.86 -7.05
CA GLY A 55 20.52 21.54 -7.22
C GLY A 55 19.66 20.53 -7.98
N CYS A 56 19.40 19.39 -7.34
CA CYS A 56 18.67 18.26 -7.91
C CYS A 56 17.17 18.51 -7.88
N VAL A 57 16.49 18.24 -9.00
CA VAL A 57 15.03 18.26 -9.09
C VAL A 57 14.46 17.01 -8.44
N GLY A 58 13.35 17.15 -7.73
CA GLY A 58 12.66 16.01 -7.13
C GLY A 58 12.19 14.99 -8.17
N GLU A 59 12.30 13.71 -7.82
CA GLU A 59 12.02 12.59 -8.72
C GLU A 59 11.53 11.34 -7.97
N TRP A 60 11.08 10.36 -8.74
CA TRP A 60 10.81 9.01 -8.27
C TRP A 60 11.89 8.06 -8.79
N ASP A 61 12.67 7.46 -7.88
CA ASP A 61 13.85 6.64 -8.22
C ASP A 61 13.57 5.12 -8.35
N ASN A 62 12.30 4.74 -8.50
CA ASN A 62 11.74 3.37 -8.44
C ASN A 62 11.41 2.82 -7.05
N VAL A 63 11.96 3.36 -5.97
CA VAL A 63 11.70 2.83 -4.62
C VAL A 63 11.20 3.89 -3.65
N SER A 64 11.61 5.14 -3.84
CA SER A 64 11.42 6.25 -2.93
C SER A 64 11.15 7.55 -3.69
N CYS A 65 10.41 8.44 -3.05
CA CYS A 65 10.16 9.78 -3.57
C CYS A 65 11.24 10.74 -3.06
N TRP A 66 12.05 11.26 -3.97
CA TRP A 66 13.05 12.26 -3.67
C TRP A 66 12.47 13.64 -3.90
N GLN A 67 12.48 14.47 -2.86
CA GLN A 67 12.18 15.88 -3.00
C GLN A 67 13.38 16.60 -3.61
N SER A 68 13.15 17.75 -4.23
CA SER A 68 14.25 18.60 -4.69
C SER A 68 15.21 18.92 -3.54
N ALA A 69 16.49 19.03 -3.88
CA ALA A 69 17.55 19.27 -2.93
C ALA A 69 18.55 20.27 -3.50
N ASP A 70 18.99 21.22 -2.68
CA ASP A 70 20.02 22.17 -3.10
C ASP A 70 21.42 21.54 -3.10
N PHE A 71 22.40 22.22 -3.68
CA PHE A 71 23.78 21.75 -3.65
C PHE A 71 24.26 21.53 -2.21
N ASN A 72 24.92 20.39 -1.98
CA ASN A 72 25.42 19.95 -0.68
C ASN A 72 24.33 19.67 0.37
N GLU A 73 23.04 19.70 0.01
CA GLU A 73 21.97 19.23 0.87
C GLU A 73 21.94 17.69 0.89
N VAL A 74 21.75 17.10 2.07
CA VAL A 74 21.61 15.65 2.23
C VAL A 74 20.19 15.32 2.65
N LYS A 75 19.45 14.62 1.78
CA LYS A 75 18.14 14.05 2.10
C LYS A 75 18.32 12.62 2.61
N THR A 76 17.71 12.31 3.75
CA THR A 76 17.63 10.95 4.29
C THR A 76 16.19 10.51 4.29
N LEU A 77 15.91 9.37 3.66
CA LEU A 77 14.58 8.77 3.59
C LEU A 77 14.56 7.43 4.35
N PRO A 78 13.47 7.09 5.04
CA PRO A 78 13.33 5.76 5.62
C PRO A 78 13.21 4.69 4.53
N CYS A 79 13.64 3.47 4.84
CA CYS A 79 13.42 2.33 3.95
C CYS A 79 11.90 2.12 3.71
N PRO A 80 11.45 1.96 2.45
CA PRO A 80 10.03 1.77 2.16
C PRO A 80 9.42 0.55 2.87
N SER A 81 8.27 0.75 3.55
CA SER A 81 7.54 -0.30 4.26
C SER A 81 7.19 -1.54 3.42
N PRO A 82 6.85 -1.44 2.11
CA PRO A 82 6.64 -2.63 1.26
C PRO A 82 7.89 -3.51 1.15
N ILE A 83 9.07 -2.90 1.02
CA ILE A 83 10.36 -3.61 0.92
C ILE A 83 10.69 -4.26 2.27
N LEU A 84 10.50 -3.54 3.38
CA LEU A 84 10.73 -4.09 4.72
C LEU A 84 9.83 -5.28 5.04
N ARG A 85 8.58 -5.31 4.55
CA ARG A 85 7.69 -6.47 4.75
C ARG A 85 8.11 -7.69 3.94
N LEU A 86 8.69 -7.51 2.75
CA LEU A 86 9.19 -8.62 1.95
C LEU A 86 10.54 -9.15 2.43
N PHE A 87 11.47 -8.27 2.80
CA PHE A 87 12.87 -8.62 3.05
C PHE A 87 13.35 -8.40 4.48
N GLY A 88 12.58 -7.69 5.31
CA GLY A 88 12.98 -7.31 6.68
C GLY A 88 12.87 -8.44 7.72
N LYS A 89 12.43 -9.64 7.32
CA LYS A 89 12.40 -10.79 8.22
C LYS A 89 13.79 -11.42 8.29
N LYS A 90 14.59 -11.01 9.27
CA LYS A 90 15.78 -11.76 9.66
C LYS A 90 15.33 -13.13 10.16
N ARG A 91 15.72 -14.20 9.46
CA ARG A 91 15.73 -15.55 10.03
C ARG A 91 16.76 -15.61 11.15
#